data_AF-A0A818BA97-F1
#
_entry.id   AF-A0A818BA97-F1
#
_cell.length_a   1.000
_cell.length_b   1.000
_cell.length_c   1.000
_cell.angle_alpha   90.00
_cell.angle_beta   90.00
_cell.angle_gamma   90.00
#
_symmetry.space_group_name_H-M   'P 1'
#
loop_
_entity.id
_entity.type
_entity.pdbx_description
1 polymer ?
#
loop_
_entity_poly.entity_id
_entity_poly.type
_entity_poly.pdbx_seq_one_letter_code
_entity_poly.pdbx_strand_id
1 'polypeptide(L)'
;MAENIDKTRLTTDLRYRFEYISKFLDFSQTDITILNKLSTIIQPLIPVIVDNVYRKLFSFDITKQYLLLRHTCLDNFLSTDRYNLGFNSDAMEYRKNMLSKYLKCILTQHEWNESFLQYLSYVAKIHTDKIGSSLIHVDFIHIIALCGYLEQNLINIILQSENLDNQTKHAGIMAINKVFWIQNDFFRMHYEYDLN
;
A
#
# COMPACT_ATOMS: atom_id res chain seq x y z
N MET A 1 8.85 -11.70 31.50
CA MET A 1 10.24 -11.47 31.03
C MET A 1 10.15 -10.83 29.66
N ALA A 2 11.00 -9.84 29.34
CA ALA A 2 11.00 -9.20 28.03
C ALA A 2 11.69 -10.12 26.99
N GLU A 3 11.12 -10.22 25.79
CA GLU A 3 11.77 -10.87 24.65
C GLU A 3 12.99 -10.03 24.21
N ASN A 4 14.12 -10.67 23.93
CA ASN A 4 15.29 -9.99 23.38
C ASN A 4 15.13 -9.84 21.86
N ILE A 5 15.30 -8.61 21.36
CA ILE A 5 15.19 -8.29 19.93
C ILE A 5 16.56 -7.83 19.41
N ASP A 6 17.01 -8.44 18.32
CA ASP A 6 18.25 -8.09 17.63
C ASP A 6 18.04 -6.85 16.75
N LYS A 7 18.63 -5.73 17.18
CA LYS A 7 18.53 -4.44 16.50
C LYS A 7 19.08 -4.46 15.07
N THR A 8 20.13 -5.22 14.79
CA THR A 8 20.72 -5.31 13.44
C THR A 8 19.78 -6.07 12.52
N ARG A 9 19.19 -7.17 12.99
CA ARG A 9 18.25 -7.94 12.17
C ARG A 9 16.98 -7.17 11.83
N LEU A 10 16.54 -6.21 12.66
CA LEU A 10 15.42 -5.32 12.32
C LEU A 10 15.68 -4.45 11.07
N THR A 11 16.93 -4.22 10.69
CA THR A 11 17.30 -3.43 9.50
C THR A 11 17.77 -4.28 8.32
N THR A 12 18.29 -5.49 8.57
CA THR A 12 18.88 -6.34 7.53
C THR A 12 18.03 -7.56 7.13
N ASP A 13 17.07 -7.97 7.97
CA ASP A 13 16.27 -9.19 7.79
C ASP A 13 14.78 -8.84 7.76
N LEU A 14 14.20 -8.86 6.56
CA LEU A 14 12.82 -8.48 6.31
C LEU A 14 11.82 -9.37 7.06
N ARG A 15 12.09 -10.68 7.15
CA ARG A 15 11.25 -11.62 7.90
C ARG A 15 11.31 -11.31 9.38
N TYR A 16 12.50 -11.13 9.93
CA TYR A 16 12.67 -10.84 11.35
C TYR A 16 11.99 -9.53 11.75
N ARG A 17 12.13 -8.48 10.93
CA ARG A 17 11.43 -7.20 11.11
C ARG A 17 9.91 -7.39 11.10
N PHE A 18 9.38 -8.10 10.11
CA PHE A 18 7.95 -8.39 9.99
C PHE A 18 7.42 -9.20 11.19
N GLU A 19 8.16 -10.22 11.64
CA GLU A 19 7.78 -11.04 12.80
C GLU A 19 7.71 -10.20 14.08
N TYR A 20 8.70 -9.34 14.32
CA TYR A 20 8.69 -8.42 15.46
C TYR A 20 7.48 -7.48 15.43
N ILE A 21 7.24 -6.83 14.30
CA ILE A 21 6.12 -5.88 14.15
C ILE A 21 4.78 -6.61 14.27
N SER A 22 4.66 -7.79 13.68
CA SER A 22 3.44 -8.60 13.75
C SER A 22 3.14 -9.00 15.18
N LYS A 23 4.14 -9.45 15.95
CA LYS A 23 3.99 -9.73 17.39
C LYS A 23 3.57 -8.47 18.15
N PHE A 24 4.18 -7.32 17.85
CA PHE A 24 3.87 -6.06 18.54
C PHE A 24 2.44 -5.57 18.28
N LEU A 25 1.91 -5.80 17.07
CA LEU A 25 0.58 -5.38 16.65
C LEU A 25 -0.50 -6.46 16.83
N ASP A 26 -0.14 -7.61 17.41
CA ASP A 26 -0.98 -8.81 17.45
C ASP A 26 -1.52 -9.22 16.06
N PHE A 27 -0.72 -9.03 15.00
CA PHE A 27 -1.05 -9.48 13.65
C PHE A 27 -0.73 -10.97 13.49
N SER A 28 -1.72 -11.72 13.06
CA SER A 28 -1.69 -13.19 13.07
C SER A 28 -2.37 -13.79 11.84
N GLN A 29 -2.33 -15.12 11.74
CA GLN A 29 -3.06 -15.85 10.71
C GLN A 29 -4.58 -15.59 10.76
N THR A 30 -5.14 -15.27 11.93
CA THR A 30 -6.55 -14.90 12.07
C THR A 30 -6.86 -13.61 11.31
N ASP A 31 -5.98 -12.61 11.39
CA ASP A 31 -6.16 -11.36 10.63
C ASP A 31 -6.10 -11.63 9.12
N ILE A 32 -5.18 -12.50 8.66
CA ILE A 32 -5.10 -12.92 7.25
C ILE A 32 -6.39 -13.61 6.79
N THR A 33 -6.93 -14.53 7.58
CA THR A 33 -8.21 -15.19 7.27
C THR A 33 -9.37 -14.19 7.20
N ILE A 34 -9.38 -13.19 8.09
CA ILE A 34 -10.39 -12.12 8.06
C ILE A 34 -10.23 -11.26 6.79
N LEU A 35 -9.01 -10.89 6.39
CA LEU A 35 -8.76 -10.18 5.12
C LEU A 35 -9.28 -10.98 3.92
N ASN A 36 -9.04 -12.29 3.88
CA ASN A 36 -9.56 -13.18 2.85
C ASN A 36 -11.09 -13.23 2.84
N LYS A 37 -11.74 -13.23 4.02
CA LYS A 37 -13.20 -13.17 4.12
C LYS A 37 -13.75 -11.84 3.59
N LEU A 38 -13.08 -10.73 3.88
CA LEU A 38 -13.47 -9.40 3.39
C LEU A 38 -13.29 -9.23 1.88
N SER A 39 -12.42 -10.04 1.26
CA SER A 39 -12.13 -9.98 -0.17
C SER A 39 -13.39 -10.04 -1.04
N THR A 40 -14.38 -10.86 -0.68
CA THR A 40 -15.64 -11.00 -1.45
C THR A 40 -16.48 -9.72 -1.49
N ILE A 41 -16.32 -8.86 -0.47
CA ILE A 41 -17.05 -7.60 -0.33
C ILE A 41 -16.24 -6.45 -0.94
N ILE A 42 -14.93 -6.43 -0.69
CA ILE A 42 -14.07 -5.31 -1.08
C ILE A 42 -13.67 -5.40 -2.56
N GLN A 43 -13.40 -6.59 -3.11
CA GLN A 43 -12.92 -6.73 -4.49
C GLN A 43 -13.82 -6.07 -5.55
N PRO A 44 -15.16 -6.22 -5.52
CA PRO A 44 -16.05 -5.55 -6.46
C PRO A 44 -15.96 -4.01 -6.39
N LEU A 45 -15.55 -3.47 -5.24
CA LEU A 45 -15.46 -2.04 -4.98
C LEU A 45 -14.08 -1.46 -5.33
N ILE A 46 -13.06 -2.28 -5.55
CA ILE A 46 -11.68 -1.84 -5.85
C ILE A 46 -11.62 -0.79 -6.98
N PRO A 47 -12.33 -0.93 -8.11
CA PRO A 47 -12.30 0.09 -9.16
C PRO A 47 -12.71 1.48 -8.67
N VAL A 48 -13.77 1.56 -7.85
CA VAL A 48 -14.27 2.83 -7.29
C VAL A 48 -13.33 3.35 -6.20
N ILE A 49 -12.81 2.48 -5.34
CA ILE A 49 -11.83 2.85 -4.30
C ILE A 49 -10.61 3.52 -4.95
N VAL A 50 -10.07 2.88 -5.98
CA VAL A 50 -8.88 3.36 -6.69
C VAL A 50 -9.19 4.67 -7.41
N ASP A 51 -10.34 4.80 -8.08
CA ASP A 51 -10.71 6.06 -8.72
C ASP A 51 -10.77 7.22 -7.70
N ASN A 52 -11.38 7.00 -6.54
CA ASN A 52 -11.47 7.97 -5.46
C ASN A 52 -10.09 8.36 -4.91
N VAL A 53 -9.19 7.38 -4.74
CA VAL A 53 -7.80 7.62 -4.32
C VAL A 53 -7.09 8.56 -5.29
N TYR A 54 -7.18 8.31 -6.59
CA TYR A 54 -6.53 9.19 -7.57
C TYR A 54 -7.19 10.55 -7.63
N ARG A 55 -8.52 10.66 -7.50
CA ARG A 55 -9.18 11.98 -7.38
C ARG A 55 -8.67 12.76 -6.18
N LYS A 56 -8.48 12.08 -5.04
CA LYS A 56 -7.92 12.68 -3.82
C LYS A 56 -6.47 13.15 -4.03
N LEU A 57 -5.64 12.37 -4.69
CA LEU A 57 -4.27 12.79 -5.03
C LEU A 57 -4.25 13.96 -6.02
N PHE A 58 -5.25 14.06 -6.91
CA PHE A 58 -5.39 15.19 -7.82
C PHE A 58 -5.97 16.46 -7.17
N SER A 59 -6.58 16.35 -5.99
CA SER A 59 -7.17 17.50 -5.30
C SER A 59 -6.14 18.38 -4.57
N PHE A 60 -4.88 17.94 -4.48
CA PHE A 60 -3.78 18.74 -3.95
C PHE A 60 -2.70 18.87 -5.02
N ASP A 61 -2.22 20.09 -5.24
CA ASP A 61 -1.17 20.41 -6.19
C ASP A 61 0.12 19.63 -5.92
N ILE A 62 0.53 19.54 -4.65
CA ILE A 62 1.76 18.87 -4.21
C ILE A 62 1.75 17.35 -4.47
N THR A 63 0.59 16.69 -4.41
CA THR A 63 0.49 15.25 -4.76
C THR A 63 0.25 15.06 -6.25
N LYS A 64 -0.45 16.00 -6.90
CA LYS A 64 -0.71 15.98 -8.35
C LYS A 64 0.59 16.08 -9.15
N GLN A 65 1.56 16.88 -8.74
CA GLN A 65 2.83 17.01 -9.45
C GLN A 65 3.56 15.65 -9.62
N TYR A 66 3.58 14.77 -8.60
CA TYR A 66 4.21 13.45 -8.71
C TYR A 66 3.54 12.55 -9.77
N LEU A 67 2.26 12.77 -10.04
CA LEU A 67 1.50 12.04 -11.05
C LEU A 67 1.70 12.59 -12.46
N LEU A 68 2.10 13.87 -12.57
CA LEU A 68 2.41 14.55 -13.83
C LEU A 68 3.88 14.38 -14.24
N LEU A 69 4.82 14.40 -13.27
CA LEU A 69 6.28 14.37 -13.47
C LEU A 69 6.80 13.02 -14.01
N ARG A 70 6.00 11.95 -13.96
CA ARG A 70 6.40 10.59 -14.36
C ARG A 70 6.07 10.30 -15.84
N HIS A 71 6.89 10.80 -16.76
CA HIS A 71 6.95 10.38 -18.18
C HIS A 71 8.38 10.47 -18.77
N THR A 72 9.34 9.70 -18.24
CA THR A 72 10.60 9.44 -18.98
C THR A 72 10.98 7.96 -18.95
N CYS A 73 10.69 7.23 -17.86
CA CYS A 73 10.87 5.77 -17.85
C CYS A 73 9.78 5.00 -18.62
N LEU A 74 8.67 5.65 -18.99
CA LEU A 74 7.60 5.05 -19.81
C LEU A 74 7.70 5.43 -21.30
N ASP A 75 8.64 6.29 -21.68
CA ASP A 75 8.84 6.71 -23.07
C ASP A 75 9.31 5.56 -23.96
N ASN A 76 9.85 4.49 -23.36
CA ASN A 76 10.26 3.30 -24.10
C ASN A 76 9.12 2.29 -24.35
N PHE A 77 7.93 2.48 -23.76
CA PHE A 77 6.81 1.53 -23.88
C PHE A 77 5.52 2.12 -24.46
N LEU A 78 5.29 3.43 -24.38
CA LEU A 78 4.10 4.06 -24.97
C LEU A 78 4.52 5.02 -26.08
N SER A 79 4.18 4.65 -27.31
CA SER A 79 4.33 5.46 -28.51
C SER A 79 3.59 6.80 -28.38
N THR A 80 4.33 7.89 -28.53
CA THR A 80 3.94 9.19 -29.13
C THR A 80 2.80 10.04 -28.55
N ASP A 81 2.15 9.73 -27.44
CA ASP A 81 1.16 10.66 -26.85
C ASP A 81 1.71 11.48 -25.67
N ARG A 82 2.58 12.43 -26.02
CA ARG A 82 3.16 13.43 -25.11
C ARG A 82 2.16 14.44 -24.51
N TYR A 83 0.85 14.25 -24.67
CA TYR A 83 -0.14 15.28 -24.34
C TYR A 83 -1.39 14.84 -23.57
N ASN A 84 -1.55 13.57 -23.22
CA ASN A 84 -2.69 13.17 -22.38
C ASN A 84 -2.28 13.11 -20.90
N LEU A 85 -2.02 14.28 -20.30
CA LEU A 85 -1.68 14.45 -18.88
C LEU A 85 -2.91 14.46 -17.95
N GLY A 86 -4.04 13.98 -18.45
CA GLY A 86 -5.32 13.99 -17.76
C GLY A 86 -5.51 12.81 -16.81
N PHE A 87 -6.48 12.96 -15.91
CA PHE A 87 -6.98 11.90 -15.02
C PHE A 87 -7.43 10.62 -15.77
N ASN A 88 -7.72 10.74 -17.07
CA ASN A 88 -8.23 9.68 -17.94
C ASN A 88 -7.17 9.16 -18.95
N SER A 89 -5.87 9.32 -18.68
CA SER A 89 -4.82 8.84 -19.58
C SER A 89 -4.46 7.37 -19.35
N ASP A 90 -3.88 6.72 -20.36
CA ASP A 90 -3.40 5.33 -20.27
C ASP A 90 -2.36 5.16 -19.15
N ALA A 91 -1.50 6.17 -18.97
CA ALA A 91 -0.53 6.20 -17.87
C ALA A 91 -1.23 6.25 -16.51
N MET A 92 -2.34 6.99 -16.38
CA MET A 92 -3.13 7.01 -15.15
C MET A 92 -3.82 5.67 -14.92
N GLU A 93 -4.40 5.09 -15.96
CA GLU A 93 -5.07 3.79 -15.90
C GLU A 93 -4.10 2.68 -15.49
N TYR A 94 -2.88 2.69 -16.02
CA TYR A 94 -1.82 1.77 -15.59
C TYR A 94 -1.54 1.87 -14.08
N ARG A 95 -1.45 3.10 -13.54
CA ARG A 95 -1.18 3.33 -12.11
C ARG A 95 -2.37 2.90 -11.23
N LYS A 96 -3.60 3.18 -11.67
CA LYS A 96 -4.83 2.66 -11.04
C LYS A 96 -4.83 1.13 -11.00
N ASN A 97 -4.40 0.48 -12.09
CA ASN A 97 -4.29 -0.97 -12.15
C ASN A 97 -3.22 -1.53 -11.20
N MET A 98 -2.09 -0.83 -10.99
CA MET A 98 -1.09 -1.25 -10.00
C MET A 98 -1.64 -1.20 -8.56
N LEU A 99 -2.34 -0.12 -8.19
CA LEU A 99 -2.97 -0.03 -6.87
C LEU A 99 -4.07 -1.08 -6.69
N SER A 100 -4.86 -1.34 -7.74
CA SER A 100 -5.85 -2.42 -7.74
C SER A 100 -5.22 -3.78 -7.49
N LYS A 101 -4.09 -4.08 -8.14
CA LYS A 101 -3.35 -5.33 -7.93
C LYS A 101 -2.84 -5.45 -6.50
N TYR A 102 -2.25 -4.39 -5.95
CA TYR A 102 -1.79 -4.35 -4.57
C TYR A 102 -2.90 -4.65 -3.56
N LEU A 103 -4.06 -3.99 -3.69
CA LEU A 103 -5.21 -4.23 -2.82
C LEU A 103 -5.72 -5.68 -2.93
N LYS A 104 -5.81 -6.22 -4.15
CA LYS A 104 -6.19 -7.63 -4.36
C LYS A 104 -5.21 -8.56 -3.66
N CYS A 105 -3.91 -8.36 -3.84
CA CYS A 105 -2.89 -9.19 -3.22
C CYS A 105 -3.01 -9.21 -1.69
N ILE A 106 -3.18 -8.05 -1.05
CA ILE A 106 -3.40 -7.98 0.41
C ILE A 106 -4.63 -8.78 0.84
N LEU A 107 -5.72 -8.65 0.10
CA LEU A 107 -6.99 -9.28 0.47
C LEU A 107 -7.00 -10.79 0.20
N THR A 108 -6.23 -11.29 -0.77
CA THR A 108 -6.30 -12.70 -1.19
C THR A 108 -5.14 -13.55 -0.74
N GLN A 109 -4.07 -12.95 -0.20
CA GLN A 109 -2.93 -13.72 0.25
C GLN A 109 -3.33 -14.61 1.45
N HIS A 110 -3.08 -15.92 1.37
CA HIS A 110 -3.36 -16.86 2.47
C HIS A 110 -2.20 -16.96 3.47
N GLU A 111 -0.98 -16.64 3.03
CA GLU A 111 0.23 -16.65 3.86
C GLU A 111 1.15 -15.49 3.48
N TRP A 112 1.59 -14.71 4.47
CA TRP A 112 2.56 -13.64 4.28
C TRP A 112 3.99 -14.20 4.31
N ASN A 113 4.29 -15.05 3.32
CA ASN A 113 5.58 -15.71 3.13
C ASN A 113 6.66 -14.76 2.57
N GLU A 114 7.89 -15.24 2.40
CA GLU A 114 9.03 -14.41 1.95
C GLU A 114 8.75 -13.66 0.66
N SER A 115 8.15 -14.33 -0.33
CA SER A 115 7.83 -13.74 -1.62
C SER A 115 6.85 -12.58 -1.47
N PHE A 116 5.82 -12.75 -0.63
CA PHE A 116 4.85 -11.69 -0.37
C PHE A 116 5.47 -10.51 0.40
N LEU A 117 6.31 -10.77 1.40
CA LEU A 117 7.01 -9.69 2.11
C LEU A 117 7.95 -8.92 1.16
N GLN A 118 8.69 -9.61 0.30
CA GLN A 118 9.52 -9.00 -0.73
C GLN A 118 8.68 -8.14 -1.69
N TYR A 119 7.49 -8.60 -2.07
CA TYR A 119 6.55 -7.81 -2.86
C TYR A 119 6.12 -6.52 -2.14
N LEU A 120 5.72 -6.59 -0.86
CA LEU A 120 5.34 -5.39 -0.08
C LEU A 120 6.52 -4.41 0.06
N SER A 121 7.73 -4.93 0.30
CA SER A 121 8.97 -4.16 0.36
C SER A 121 9.31 -3.52 -0.99
N TYR A 122 9.07 -4.23 -2.10
CA TYR A 122 9.23 -3.68 -3.45
C TYR A 122 8.24 -2.55 -3.73
N VAL A 123 6.96 -2.72 -3.37
CA VAL A 123 5.93 -1.67 -3.46
C VAL A 123 6.37 -0.42 -2.69
N ALA A 124 6.99 -0.57 -1.52
CA ALA A 124 7.56 0.54 -0.80
C ALA A 124 8.73 1.19 -1.56
N LYS A 125 9.68 0.39 -2.04
CA LYS A 125 10.91 0.83 -2.70
C LYS A 125 10.67 1.59 -4.01
N ILE A 126 9.64 1.25 -4.81
CA ILE A 126 9.34 1.94 -6.09
C ILE A 126 8.88 3.40 -5.94
N HIS A 127 8.62 3.86 -4.71
CA HIS A 127 8.28 5.25 -4.40
C HIS A 127 9.50 6.09 -3.97
N THR A 128 10.66 5.43 -3.83
CA THR A 128 11.97 6.04 -3.55
C THR A 128 12.83 6.08 -4.81
N ASP A 129 13.97 6.77 -4.74
CA ASP A 129 15.00 6.85 -5.78
C ASP A 129 15.83 5.56 -5.95
N LYS A 130 15.64 4.54 -5.10
CA LYS A 130 16.47 3.33 -5.05
C LYS A 130 16.20 2.28 -6.13
N ILE A 131 14.98 2.22 -6.66
CA ILE A 131 14.57 1.30 -7.75
C ILE A 131 13.64 2.03 -8.75
N GLY A 132 13.03 3.14 -8.36
CA GLY A 132 12.17 3.92 -9.24
C GLY A 132 12.94 4.56 -10.40
N SER A 133 12.20 5.34 -11.21
CA SER A 133 12.86 6.37 -12.01
C SER A 133 13.62 7.26 -11.04
N SER A 134 14.91 7.50 -11.27
CA SER A 134 15.74 8.43 -10.48
C SER A 134 15.16 9.86 -10.43
N LEU A 135 14.11 10.13 -11.18
CA LEU A 135 13.36 11.38 -11.23
C LEU A 135 12.18 11.42 -10.23
N ILE A 136 11.95 10.37 -9.44
CA ILE A 136 10.75 10.26 -8.58
C ILE A 136 11.12 9.76 -7.20
N HIS A 137 11.26 10.73 -6.30
CA HIS A 137 11.26 10.55 -4.86
C HIS A 137 9.95 11.13 -4.33
N VAL A 138 8.98 10.29 -3.97
CA VAL A 138 7.73 10.79 -3.36
C VAL A 138 8.00 11.08 -1.90
N ASP A 139 7.82 12.32 -1.46
CA ASP A 139 8.10 12.66 -0.07
C ASP A 139 7.28 11.78 0.88
N PHE A 140 7.93 11.26 1.93
CA PHE A 140 7.33 10.29 2.84
C PHE A 140 6.01 10.77 3.47
N ILE A 141 5.86 12.09 3.67
CA ILE A 141 4.61 12.70 4.16
C ILE A 141 3.39 12.39 3.27
N HIS A 142 3.58 12.28 1.95
CA HIS A 142 2.50 11.97 1.02
C HIS A 142 2.17 10.47 1.01
N ILE A 143 3.17 9.61 1.26
CA ILE A 143 2.97 8.17 1.41
C ILE A 143 2.10 7.88 2.64
N ILE A 144 2.47 8.42 3.81
CA ILE A 144 1.70 8.19 5.04
C ILE A 144 0.26 8.74 4.92
N ALA A 145 0.08 9.90 4.27
CA ALA A 145 -1.24 10.49 4.06
C ALA A 145 -2.11 9.61 3.14
N LEU A 146 -1.53 9.06 2.07
CA LEU A 146 -2.22 8.17 1.15
C LEU A 146 -2.58 6.84 1.82
N CYS A 147 -1.67 6.23 2.58
CA CYS A 147 -1.93 5.01 3.34
C CYS A 147 -3.08 5.22 4.34
N GLY A 148 -3.07 6.32 5.10
CA GLY A 148 -4.16 6.65 6.02
C GLY A 148 -5.50 6.88 5.31
N TYR A 149 -5.50 7.56 4.15
CA TYR A 149 -6.73 7.73 3.37
C TYR A 149 -7.26 6.39 2.85
N LEU A 150 -6.39 5.51 2.36
CA LEU A 150 -6.78 4.20 1.85
C LEU A 150 -7.35 3.30 2.96
N GLU A 151 -6.70 3.29 4.12
CA GLU A 151 -7.17 2.61 5.33
C GLU A 151 -8.59 3.08 5.72
N GLN A 152 -8.82 4.40 5.79
CA GLN A 152 -10.12 4.98 6.13
C GLN A 152 -11.22 4.55 5.15
N ASN A 153 -10.93 4.53 3.84
CA ASN A 153 -11.90 4.09 2.83
C ASN A 153 -12.29 2.63 3.04
N LEU A 154 -11.32 1.75 3.29
CA LEU A 154 -11.55 0.32 3.51
C LEU A 154 -12.33 0.07 4.81
N ILE A 155 -11.98 0.77 5.90
CA ILE A 155 -12.72 0.72 7.16
C ILE A 155 -14.17 1.17 6.98
N ASN A 156 -14.41 2.27 6.25
CA ASN A 156 -15.76 2.75 6.00
C ASN A 156 -16.61 1.74 5.21
N ILE A 157 -16.01 1.09 4.21
CA ILE A 157 -16.69 -0.01 3.46
C ILE A 157 -17.09 -1.15 4.38
N ILE A 158 -16.22 -1.55 5.30
CA ILE A 158 -16.50 -2.63 6.27
C ILE A 158 -17.64 -2.22 7.21
N LEU A 159 -17.60 -1.00 7.74
CA LEU A 159 -18.63 -0.48 8.65
C LEU A 159 -20.02 -0.43 7.98
N GLN A 160 -20.06 0.02 6.73
CA GLN A 160 -21.28 0.16 5.94
C GLN A 160 -21.80 -1.16 5.37
N SER A 161 -21.02 -2.25 5.44
CA SER A 161 -21.46 -3.54 4.90
C SER A 161 -22.60 -4.14 5.71
N GLU A 162 -23.77 -4.33 5.11
CA GLU A 162 -24.91 -5.03 5.74
C GLU A 162 -24.71 -6.55 5.80
N ASN A 163 -23.78 -7.08 4.99
CA ASN A 163 -23.50 -8.50 4.86
C ASN A 163 -22.53 -9.04 5.95
N LEU A 164 -22.08 -8.18 6.86
CA LEU A 164 -21.12 -8.53 7.92
C LEU A 164 -21.75 -8.35 9.29
N ASP A 165 -21.61 -9.37 10.14
CA ASP A 165 -21.90 -9.25 11.55
C ASP A 165 -20.88 -8.31 12.26
N ASN A 166 -21.25 -7.79 13.43
CA ASN A 166 -20.43 -6.83 14.17
C ASN A 166 -19.05 -7.40 14.57
N GLN A 167 -18.95 -8.70 14.83
CA GLN A 167 -17.68 -9.33 15.19
C GLN A 167 -16.73 -9.37 14.00
N THR A 168 -17.23 -9.72 12.81
CA THR A 168 -16.47 -9.71 11.56
C THR A 168 -16.09 -8.28 11.17
N LYS A 169 -16.98 -7.29 11.37
CA LYS A 169 -16.64 -5.87 11.15
C LYS A 169 -15.49 -5.42 12.04
N HIS A 170 -15.60 -5.68 13.35
CA HIS A 170 -14.55 -5.32 14.31
C HIS A 170 -13.21 -5.97 13.94
N ALA A 171 -13.21 -7.29 13.72
CA ALA A 171 -12.01 -8.02 13.33
C ALA A 171 -11.43 -7.48 12.00
N GLY A 172 -12.30 -7.15 11.04
CA GLY A 172 -11.91 -6.59 9.75
C GLY A 172 -11.23 -5.22 9.86
N ILE A 173 -11.78 -4.34 10.69
CA ILE A 173 -11.21 -3.01 10.94
C ILE A 173 -9.83 -3.14 11.59
N MET A 174 -9.70 -4.01 12.59
CA MET A 174 -8.41 -4.26 13.25
C MET A 174 -7.39 -4.87 12.27
N ALA A 175 -7.78 -5.84 11.44
CA ALA A 175 -6.90 -6.44 10.46
C ALA A 175 -6.40 -5.41 9.44
N ILE A 176 -7.30 -4.58 8.89
CA ILE A 176 -6.93 -3.51 7.96
C ILE A 176 -5.98 -2.50 8.61
N ASN A 177 -6.25 -2.06 9.84
CA ASN A 177 -5.38 -1.15 10.58
C ASN A 177 -3.96 -1.70 10.73
N LYS A 178 -3.82 -2.96 11.18
CA LYS A 178 -2.53 -3.62 11.35
C LYS A 178 -1.77 -3.73 10.02
N VAL A 179 -2.45 -4.08 8.93
CA VAL A 179 -1.86 -4.14 7.58
C VAL A 179 -1.24 -2.81 7.18
N PHE A 180 -1.94 -1.69 7.37
CA PHE A 180 -1.41 -0.39 6.99
C PHE A 180 -0.28 0.09 7.89
N TRP A 181 -0.27 -0.28 9.18
CA TRP A 181 0.89 -0.05 10.05
C TRP A 181 2.13 -0.85 9.60
N ILE A 182 1.96 -2.13 9.26
CA ILE A 182 3.05 -2.96 8.72
C ILE A 182 3.56 -2.39 7.38
N GLN A 183 2.64 -1.99 6.49
CA GLN A 183 3.03 -1.38 5.22
C GLN A 183 3.77 -0.05 5.43
N ASN A 184 3.29 0.81 6.36
CA ASN A 184 3.96 2.08 6.69
C ASN A 184 5.38 1.86 7.21
N ASP A 185 5.60 0.83 8.01
CA ASP A 185 6.94 0.43 8.45
C ASP A 185 7.83 0.02 7.26
N PHE A 186 7.30 -0.78 6.33
CA PHE A 186 8.05 -1.17 5.13
C PHE A 186 8.39 0.03 4.25
N PHE A 187 7.49 1.00 4.12
CA PHE A 187 7.82 2.28 3.51
C PHE A 187 8.96 2.96 4.26
N ARG A 188 8.81 3.18 5.57
CA ARG A 188 9.79 3.87 6.40
C ARG A 188 11.19 3.27 6.27
N MET A 189 11.31 1.95 6.27
CA MET A 189 12.58 1.24 6.06
C MET A 189 13.36 1.72 4.82
N HIS A 190 12.65 2.08 3.74
CA HIS A 190 13.27 2.56 2.51
C HIS A 190 13.51 4.08 2.49
N TYR A 191 12.90 4.88 3.37
CA TYR A 191 13.16 6.33 3.48
C TYR A 191 14.22 6.70 4.54
N GLU A 192 14.53 5.83 5.49
CA GLU A 192 15.49 6.15 6.57
C GLU A 192 16.94 6.35 6.12
N TYR A 193 17.30 5.85 4.94
CA TYR A 193 18.66 6.03 4.42
C TYR A 193 18.86 7.38 3.70
N ASP A 194 17.82 8.20 3.59
CA ASP A 194 17.87 9.49 2.88
C ASP A 194 18.14 10.67 3.85
N LEU A 195 18.30 10.38 5.14
CA LEU A 195 18.57 11.35 6.21
C LEU A 195 20.05 11.47 6.61
N ASN A 196 20.97 10.89 5.83
CA ASN A 196 22.42 11.00 6.04
C ASN A 196 23.09 11.82 4.94
#